data_AF-A0A6P1KPZ3-F1
#
_entry.id   AF-A0A6P1KPZ3-F1
#
_cell.length_a   1.000
_cell.length_b   1.000
_cell.length_c   1.000
_cell.angle_alpha   90.00
_cell.angle_beta   90.00
_cell.angle_gamma   90.00
#
_symmetry.space_group_name_H-M   'P 1'
#
loop_
_entity.id
_entity.type
_entity.pdbx_description
1 polymer ?
#
loop_
_entity_poly.entity_id
_entity_poly.type
_entity_poly.pdbx_seq_one_letter_code
_entity_poly.pdbx_strand_id
1 'polypeptide(L)'
;MSENFGSSGQIQPLSVGNVVSAAVRLYRSHLKTYLKLAAIAHLWVIVPVYGWAKYAAISGLISRLAFGELIYQPESVQAASNHVNPRLWSFLRVGFQVGVSLLVVYLGLAIAGGILSAALVALLGGILGTAGVIVTTTLTIILMVIILLLGLTWFYSRWIVAEVPLAVEENINGGESVARSWELTKASVLRIQGVVLVAFFVTLPLVFVLNYIPSLFLIKLEPGTVIYGIVYFISVIGSLVGGVLIMPFWQALKAVLYLDLRTRREGLGLQLRQPPTQDFR
;
A
#
# COMPACT_ATOMS: atom_id res chain seq x y z
N MET A 1 31.91 -10.08 -19.28
CA MET A 1 31.53 -9.08 -20.31
C MET A 1 30.82 -7.94 -19.59
N SER A 2 31.53 -6.83 -19.41
CA SER A 2 31.06 -5.62 -18.74
C SER A 2 30.33 -4.75 -19.76
N GLU A 3 29.00 -4.70 -19.69
CA GLU A 3 28.26 -3.71 -20.45
C GLU A 3 28.39 -2.33 -19.79
N ASN A 4 29.08 -1.47 -20.52
CA ASN A 4 29.28 -0.06 -20.25
C ASN A 4 28.02 0.68 -20.74
N PHE A 5 27.27 1.34 -19.86
CA PHE A 5 26.15 2.20 -20.25
C PHE A 5 26.36 3.63 -19.74
N GLY A 6 27.32 4.30 -20.36
CA GLY A 6 27.15 5.72 -20.66
C GLY A 6 26.23 5.83 -21.87
N SER A 7 24.92 5.94 -21.64
CA SER A 7 24.01 6.51 -22.65
C SER A 7 22.89 7.31 -21.97
N SER A 8 22.72 8.51 -22.49
CA SER A 8 21.75 9.54 -22.19
C SER A 8 20.31 9.05 -22.42
N GLY A 9 19.80 8.23 -21.50
CA GLY A 9 18.40 7.82 -21.47
C GLY A 9 17.52 8.97 -20.99
N GLN A 10 16.68 9.47 -21.90
CA GLN A 10 15.56 10.36 -21.65
C GLN A 10 14.79 9.90 -20.41
N ILE A 11 14.29 10.84 -19.61
CA ILE A 11 13.37 10.60 -18.49
C ILE A 11 12.04 10.15 -19.09
N GLN A 12 12.01 8.96 -19.67
CA GLN A 12 10.80 8.40 -20.22
C GLN A 12 9.95 8.00 -19.02
N PRO A 13 8.70 8.47 -18.96
CA PRO A 13 7.81 8.16 -17.86
C PRO A 13 7.78 6.65 -17.62
N LEU A 14 8.14 6.17 -16.41
CA LEU A 14 8.12 4.74 -16.12
C LEU A 14 6.75 4.17 -16.48
N SER A 15 6.71 3.16 -17.34
CA SER A 15 5.46 2.46 -17.63
C SER A 15 4.95 1.78 -16.36
N VAL A 16 3.66 1.45 -16.32
CA VAL A 16 3.05 0.73 -15.19
C VAL A 16 3.83 -0.56 -14.87
N GLY A 17 4.18 -1.33 -15.91
CA GLY A 17 4.97 -2.56 -15.77
C GLY A 17 6.39 -2.30 -15.25
N ASN A 18 7.06 -1.24 -15.72
CA ASN A 18 8.43 -0.94 -15.28
C ASN A 18 8.50 -0.61 -13.79
N VAL A 19 7.48 0.05 -13.24
CA VAL A 19 7.40 0.36 -11.80
C VAL A 19 7.34 -0.93 -10.98
N VAL A 20 6.47 -1.88 -11.36
CA VAL A 20 6.32 -3.15 -10.64
C VAL A 20 7.58 -4.01 -10.80
N SER A 21 8.14 -4.10 -12.00
CA SER A 21 9.39 -4.84 -12.25
C SER A 21 10.56 -4.28 -11.45
N ALA A 22 10.67 -2.96 -11.32
CA ALA A 22 11.68 -2.31 -10.49
C ALA A 22 11.51 -2.68 -9.01
N ALA A 23 10.26 -2.66 -8.50
CA ALA A 23 9.96 -3.06 -7.13
C ALA A 23 10.31 -4.53 -6.86
N VAL A 24 9.97 -5.45 -7.78
CA VAL A 24 10.33 -6.88 -7.68
C VAL A 24 11.85 -7.05 -7.68
N ARG A 25 12.56 -6.38 -8.60
CA ARG A 25 14.02 -6.45 -8.69
C ARG A 25 14.68 -5.97 -7.40
N LEU A 26 14.21 -4.85 -6.86
CA LEU A 26 14.73 -4.26 -5.63
C LEU A 26 14.47 -5.12 -4.40
N TYR A 27 13.27 -5.70 -4.31
CA TYR A 27 12.96 -6.67 -3.26
C TYR A 27 13.87 -7.90 -3.37
N ARG A 28 14.03 -8.46 -4.57
CA ARG A 28 14.88 -9.64 -4.79
C ARG A 28 16.34 -9.39 -4.47
N SER A 29 16.90 -8.22 -4.80
CA SER A 29 18.30 -7.90 -4.51
C SER A 29 18.59 -7.77 -3.01
N HIS A 30 17.59 -7.39 -2.21
CA HIS A 30 17.73 -7.19 -0.75
C HIS A 30 16.85 -8.14 0.07
N LEU A 31 16.54 -9.32 -0.49
CA LEU A 31 15.55 -10.27 0.03
C LEU A 31 15.72 -10.55 1.54
N LYS A 32 16.94 -10.93 1.95
CA LYS A 32 17.24 -11.30 3.34
C LYS A 32 17.01 -10.13 4.31
N THR A 33 17.44 -8.93 3.93
CA THR A 33 17.32 -7.73 4.76
C THR A 33 15.86 -7.34 4.92
N TYR A 34 15.11 -7.26 3.81
CA TYR A 34 13.71 -6.85 3.87
C TYR A 34 12.81 -7.90 4.52
N LEU A 35 13.05 -9.20 4.30
CA LEU A 35 12.33 -10.27 5.00
C LEU A 35 12.59 -10.25 6.49
N LYS A 36 13.83 -10.01 6.93
CA LYS A 36 14.16 -9.90 8.36
C LYS A 36 13.41 -8.73 9.00
N LEU A 37 13.42 -7.56 8.35
CA LEU A 37 12.69 -6.38 8.82
C LEU A 37 11.18 -6.63 8.87
N ALA A 38 10.62 -7.22 7.82
CA ALA A 38 9.20 -7.56 7.77
C ALA A 38 8.82 -8.58 8.85
N ALA A 39 9.63 -9.60 9.10
CA ALA A 39 9.42 -10.56 10.19
C ALA A 39 9.36 -9.85 11.55
N ILE A 40 10.34 -8.97 11.83
CA ILE A 40 10.35 -8.17 13.06
C ILE A 40 9.09 -7.30 13.16
N ALA A 41 8.68 -6.65 12.07
CA ALA A 41 7.48 -5.83 12.05
C ALA A 41 6.23 -6.63 12.42
N HIS A 42 6.04 -7.82 11.83
CA HIS A 42 4.85 -8.64 12.09
C HIS A 42 4.81 -9.19 13.52
N LEU A 43 5.96 -9.44 14.15
CA LEU A 43 6.01 -9.80 15.58
C LEU A 43 5.49 -8.67 16.48
N TRP A 44 5.74 -7.41 16.10
CA TRP A 44 5.24 -6.26 16.86
C TRP A 44 3.73 -6.07 16.76
N VAL A 45 3.05 -6.62 15.76
CA VAL A 45 1.59 -6.44 15.58
C VAL A 45 0.78 -6.90 16.80
N ILE A 46 1.30 -7.89 17.54
CA ILE A 46 0.68 -8.46 18.74
C ILE A 46 0.61 -7.44 19.89
N VAL A 47 1.55 -6.48 19.93
CA VAL A 47 1.61 -5.45 20.98
C VAL A 47 0.77 -4.25 20.53
N PRO A 48 -0.36 -3.95 21.19
CA PRO A 48 -1.22 -2.85 20.76
C PRO A 48 -0.50 -1.49 20.85
N VAL A 49 -0.89 -0.56 19.99
CA VAL A 49 -0.42 0.83 19.94
C VAL A 49 1.07 0.97 19.64
N TYR A 50 1.95 0.62 20.60
CA TYR A 50 3.40 0.71 20.43
C TYR A 50 3.90 -0.23 19.34
N GLY A 51 3.40 -1.47 19.32
CA GLY A 51 3.78 -2.44 18.30
C GLY A 51 3.26 -2.07 16.91
N TRP A 52 2.08 -1.46 16.82
CA TRP A 52 1.56 -0.91 15.56
C TRP A 52 2.41 0.26 15.06
N ALA A 53 2.87 1.11 15.98
CA ALA A 53 3.80 2.18 15.64
C ALA A 53 5.16 1.63 15.18
N LYS A 54 5.67 0.57 15.81
CA LYS A 54 6.87 -0.15 15.34
C LYS A 54 6.66 -0.78 13.97
N TYR A 55 5.51 -1.40 13.72
CA TYR A 55 5.15 -1.95 12.42
C TYR A 55 5.19 -0.86 11.32
N ALA A 56 4.52 0.26 11.56
CA ALA A 56 4.48 1.39 10.63
C ALA A 56 5.85 2.08 10.45
N ALA A 57 6.66 2.14 11.50
CA ALA A 57 8.01 2.66 11.40
C ALA A 57 8.90 1.72 10.55
N ILE A 58 8.82 0.40 10.76
CA ILE A 58 9.61 -0.57 9.98
C ILE A 58 9.15 -0.63 8.52
N SER A 59 7.85 -0.45 8.23
CA SER A 59 7.36 -0.33 6.85
C SER A 59 8.01 0.87 6.15
N GLY A 60 7.95 2.05 6.77
CA GLY A 60 8.63 3.25 6.29
C GLY A 60 10.14 3.07 6.15
N LEU A 61 10.79 2.36 7.08
CA LEU A 61 12.21 2.05 7.00
C LEU A 61 12.57 1.22 5.76
N ILE A 62 11.77 0.21 5.42
CA ILE A 62 11.98 -0.56 4.18
C ILE A 62 11.82 0.37 2.96
N SER A 63 10.82 1.26 2.95
CA SER A 63 10.68 2.24 1.87
C SER A 63 11.86 3.22 1.79
N ARG A 64 12.43 3.66 2.91
CA ARG A 64 13.62 4.53 2.93
C ARG A 64 14.83 3.83 2.33
N LEU A 65 15.12 2.60 2.77
CA LEU A 65 16.21 1.79 2.21
C LEU A 65 16.01 1.58 0.70
N ALA A 66 14.80 1.21 0.30
CA ALA A 66 14.44 1.05 -1.10
C ALA A 66 14.62 2.36 -1.90
N PHE A 67 14.25 3.50 -1.33
CA PHE A 67 14.43 4.79 -1.97
C PHE A 67 15.92 5.15 -2.13
N GLY A 68 16.74 4.93 -1.09
CA GLY A 68 18.19 5.15 -1.12
C GLY A 68 18.88 4.38 -2.24
N GLU A 69 18.52 3.10 -2.42
CA GLU A 69 19.00 2.27 -3.54
C GLU A 69 18.64 2.85 -4.91
N LEU A 70 17.43 3.42 -5.05
CA LEU A 70 16.96 3.99 -6.32
C LEU A 70 17.65 5.32 -6.68
N ILE A 71 18.11 6.08 -5.69
CA ILE A 71 18.84 7.34 -5.88
C ILE A 71 20.37 7.16 -5.83
N TYR A 72 20.86 5.92 -5.83
CA TYR A 72 22.29 5.57 -5.74
C TYR A 72 22.99 6.09 -4.46
N GLN A 73 22.24 6.23 -3.37
CA GLN A 73 22.74 6.59 -2.05
C GLN A 73 22.27 5.53 -1.03
N PRO A 74 22.85 4.31 -1.07
CA PRO A 74 22.43 3.23 -0.19
C PRO A 74 22.78 3.56 1.26
N GLU A 75 21.82 3.38 2.16
CA GLU A 75 21.99 3.59 3.60
C GLU A 75 22.05 2.24 4.33
N SER A 76 22.85 2.18 5.40
CA SER A 76 22.80 1.01 6.28
C SER A 76 21.46 0.96 7.04
N VAL A 77 21.04 -0.26 7.40
CA VAL A 77 19.83 -0.46 8.23
C VAL A 77 19.92 0.32 9.54
N GLN A 78 21.11 0.45 10.13
CA GLN A 78 21.31 1.20 11.36
C GLN A 78 21.10 2.70 11.15
N ALA A 79 21.65 3.27 10.08
CA ALA A 79 21.46 4.68 9.75
C ALA A 79 19.97 5.00 9.50
N ALA A 80 19.30 4.17 8.70
CA ALA A 80 17.86 4.30 8.45
C ALA A 80 17.03 4.16 9.73
N SER A 81 17.39 3.22 10.61
CA SER A 81 16.74 3.01 11.91
C SER A 81 16.91 4.20 12.86
N ASN A 82 18.09 4.82 12.89
CA ASN A 82 18.36 6.01 13.68
C ASN A 82 17.52 7.21 13.19
N HIS A 83 17.24 7.29 11.89
CA HIS A 83 16.38 8.33 11.33
C HIS A 83 14.89 8.08 11.63
N VAL A 84 14.45 6.82 11.54
CA VAL A 84 13.02 6.45 11.61
C VAL A 84 12.51 6.27 13.04
N ASN A 85 13.29 5.67 13.94
CA ASN A 85 12.85 5.37 15.32
C ASN A 85 12.39 6.59 16.13
N PRO A 86 13.06 7.76 16.07
CA PRO A 86 12.59 8.96 16.76
C PRO A 86 11.21 9.44 16.29
N ARG A 87 10.81 9.07 15.06
CA ARG A 87 9.55 9.48 14.41
C ARG A 87 8.45 8.43 14.49
N LEU A 88 8.60 7.41 15.34
CA LEU A 88 7.69 6.28 15.48
C LEU A 88 6.22 6.71 15.66
N TRP A 89 5.96 7.72 16.49
CA TRP A 89 4.60 8.24 16.70
C TRP A 89 4.04 8.98 15.49
N SER A 90 4.90 9.61 14.69
CA SER A 90 4.49 10.23 13.43
C SER A 90 4.06 9.17 12.41
N PHE A 91 4.73 8.01 12.36
CA PHE A 91 4.30 6.90 11.51
C PHE A 91 2.95 6.34 11.94
N LEU A 92 2.73 6.17 13.25
CA LEU A 92 1.41 5.76 13.77
C LEU A 92 0.33 6.78 13.39
N ARG A 93 0.64 8.07 13.52
CA ARG A 93 -0.27 9.16 13.14
C ARG A 93 -0.62 9.13 11.65
N VAL A 94 0.35 8.91 10.76
CA VAL A 94 0.11 8.72 9.32
C VAL A 94 -0.85 7.56 9.08
N GLY A 95 -0.56 6.39 9.68
CA GLY A 95 -1.41 5.21 9.56
C GLY A 95 -2.84 5.46 10.01
N PHE A 96 -3.02 6.09 11.18
CA PHE A 96 -4.33 6.44 11.71
C PHE A 96 -5.05 7.49 10.86
N GLN A 97 -4.36 8.53 10.41
CA GLN A 97 -4.93 9.58 9.58
C GLN A 97 -5.43 9.03 8.24
N VAL A 98 -4.64 8.17 7.58
CA VAL A 98 -5.06 7.50 6.34
C VAL A 98 -6.23 6.54 6.62
N GLY A 99 -6.17 5.77 7.70
CA GLY A 99 -7.23 4.85 8.11
C GLY A 99 -8.57 5.56 8.37
N VAL A 100 -8.55 6.63 9.17
CA VAL A 100 -9.74 7.45 9.44
C VAL A 100 -10.25 8.13 8.17
N SER A 101 -9.37 8.64 7.31
CA SER A 101 -9.78 9.25 6.03
C SER A 101 -10.50 8.25 5.14
N LEU A 102 -9.98 7.02 5.03
CA LEU A 102 -10.63 5.94 4.28
C LEU A 102 -11.94 5.49 4.92
N LEU A 103 -12.03 5.46 6.25
CA LEU A 103 -13.27 5.16 6.96
C LEU A 103 -14.35 6.22 6.69
N VAL A 104 -13.99 7.50 6.72
CA VAL A 104 -14.92 8.61 6.41
C VAL A 104 -15.40 8.51 4.96
N VAL A 105 -14.50 8.22 4.01
CA VAL A 105 -14.87 7.97 2.61
C VAL A 105 -15.79 6.76 2.49
N TYR A 106 -15.46 5.65 3.16
CA TYR A 106 -16.30 4.45 3.19
C TYR A 106 -17.71 4.77 3.68
N LEU A 107 -17.84 5.44 4.82
CA LEU A 107 -19.13 5.81 5.40
C LEU A 107 -19.91 6.77 4.49
N GLY A 108 -19.24 7.77 3.91
CA GLY A 108 -19.88 8.70 2.98
C GLY A 108 -20.43 8.01 1.73
N LEU A 109 -19.64 7.13 1.11
CA LEU A 109 -20.07 6.32 -0.03
C LEU A 109 -21.15 5.30 0.38
N ALA A 110 -21.02 4.70 1.57
CA ALA A 110 -21.95 3.71 2.11
C ALA A 110 -23.35 4.32 2.33
N ILE A 111 -23.40 5.51 2.93
CA ILE A 111 -24.63 6.25 3.19
C ILE A 111 -25.24 6.71 1.87
N ALA A 112 -24.47 7.36 1.00
CA ALA A 112 -24.97 7.86 -0.27
C ALA A 112 -25.51 6.72 -1.16
N GLY A 113 -24.76 5.63 -1.29
CA GLY A 113 -25.19 4.47 -2.07
C GLY A 113 -26.34 3.71 -1.43
N GLY A 114 -26.43 3.66 -0.09
CA GLY A 114 -27.55 3.09 0.64
C GLY A 114 -28.85 3.87 0.42
N ILE A 115 -28.80 5.20 0.48
CA ILE A 115 -29.95 6.08 0.18
C ILE A 115 -30.41 5.88 -1.26
N LEU A 116 -29.49 5.88 -2.23
CA LEU A 116 -29.79 5.64 -3.64
C LEU A 116 -30.43 4.26 -3.85
N SER A 117 -29.89 3.23 -3.20
CA SER A 117 -30.41 1.86 -3.27
C SER A 117 -31.82 1.76 -2.71
N ALA A 118 -32.08 2.34 -1.53
CA ALA A 118 -33.39 2.35 -0.92
C ALA A 118 -34.43 3.09 -1.78
N ALA A 119 -34.06 4.25 -2.36
CA ALA A 119 -34.93 4.99 -3.26
C ALA A 119 -35.27 4.19 -4.53
N LEU A 120 -34.28 3.49 -5.11
CA LEU A 120 -34.49 2.71 -6.32
C LEU A 120 -35.36 1.47 -6.06
N VAL A 121 -35.15 0.78 -4.94
CA VAL A 121 -35.99 -0.36 -4.52
C VAL A 121 -37.41 0.09 -4.21
N ALA A 122 -37.61 1.23 -3.54
CA ALA A 122 -38.94 1.76 -3.26
C ALA A 122 -39.70 2.13 -4.54
N LEU A 123 -39.03 2.84 -5.46
CA LEU A 123 -39.63 3.27 -6.73
C LEU A 123 -40.00 2.07 -7.61
N LEU A 124 -39.02 1.20 -7.89
CA LEU A 124 -39.22 0.10 -8.82
C LEU A 124 -39.99 -1.07 -8.19
N GLY A 125 -39.86 -1.27 -6.88
CA GLY A 125 -40.65 -2.24 -6.12
C GLY A 125 -42.13 -1.91 -6.09
N GLY A 126 -42.48 -0.62 -6.03
CA GLY A 126 -43.87 -0.17 -6.12
C GLY A 126 -44.50 -0.40 -7.51
N ILE A 127 -43.68 -0.40 -8.58
CA ILE A 127 -44.15 -0.56 -9.96
C ILE A 127 -44.20 -2.03 -10.38
N LEU A 128 -43.17 -2.81 -10.03
CA LEU A 128 -42.92 -4.16 -10.54
C LEU A 128 -43.32 -5.27 -9.54
N GLY A 129 -43.85 -4.89 -8.37
CA GLY A 129 -44.26 -5.83 -7.32
C GLY A 129 -43.09 -6.63 -6.73
N THR A 130 -43.39 -7.78 -6.11
CA THR A 130 -42.43 -8.57 -5.31
C THR A 130 -41.23 -9.07 -6.12
N ALA A 131 -41.45 -9.49 -7.38
CA ALA A 131 -40.36 -9.91 -8.27
C ALA A 131 -39.44 -8.72 -8.63
N GLY A 132 -40.02 -7.54 -8.84
CA GLY A 132 -39.29 -6.30 -9.04
C GLY A 132 -38.41 -5.91 -7.86
N VAL A 133 -38.90 -6.07 -6.63
CA VAL A 133 -38.11 -5.81 -5.41
C VAL A 133 -36.87 -6.70 -5.34
N ILE A 134 -36.99 -8.01 -5.63
CA ILE A 134 -35.85 -8.94 -5.57
C ILE A 134 -34.79 -8.56 -6.60
N VAL A 135 -35.20 -8.31 -7.85
CA VAL A 135 -34.28 -7.93 -8.94
C VAL A 135 -33.58 -6.60 -8.62
N THR A 136 -34.34 -5.61 -8.18
CA THR A 136 -33.80 -4.26 -7.90
C THR A 136 -32.90 -4.25 -6.68
N THR A 137 -33.22 -5.02 -5.63
CA THR A 137 -32.35 -5.20 -4.45
C THR A 137 -31.03 -5.86 -4.85
N THR A 138 -31.08 -6.91 -5.69
CA THR A 138 -29.87 -7.59 -6.16
C THR A 138 -28.98 -6.65 -6.98
N LEU A 139 -29.56 -5.91 -7.93
CA LEU A 139 -28.82 -4.97 -8.78
C LEU A 139 -28.22 -3.82 -7.98
N THR A 140 -28.96 -3.28 -7.01
CA THR A 140 -28.47 -2.18 -6.16
C THR A 140 -27.34 -2.63 -5.25
N ILE A 141 -27.37 -3.85 -4.70
CA ILE A 141 -26.24 -4.42 -3.94
C ILE A 141 -24.99 -4.54 -4.82
N ILE A 142 -25.12 -5.06 -6.04
CA ILE A 142 -23.98 -5.18 -6.96
C ILE A 142 -23.41 -3.80 -7.29
N LEU A 143 -24.27 -2.84 -7.65
CA LEU A 143 -23.88 -1.47 -7.92
C LEU A 143 -23.19 -0.83 -6.71
N MET A 144 -23.70 -1.08 -5.51
CA MET A 144 -23.15 -0.58 -4.26
C MET A 144 -21.73 -1.09 -4.01
N VAL A 145 -21.51 -2.39 -4.21
CA VAL A 145 -20.17 -2.99 -4.12
C VAL A 145 -19.22 -2.36 -5.13
N ILE A 146 -19.67 -2.15 -6.38
CA ILE A 146 -18.86 -1.50 -7.42
C ILE A 146 -18.50 -0.06 -7.02
N ILE A 147 -19.47 0.74 -6.56
CA ILE A 147 -19.25 2.12 -6.14
C ILE A 147 -18.26 2.17 -4.98
N LEU A 148 -18.43 1.32 -3.97
CA LEU A 148 -17.52 1.25 -2.82
C LEU A 148 -16.11 0.86 -3.25
N LEU A 149 -15.96 -0.17 -4.09
CA LEU A 149 -14.65 -0.63 -4.56
C LEU A 149 -13.94 0.45 -5.40
N LEU A 150 -14.62 1.03 -6.40
CA LEU A 150 -14.04 2.05 -7.26
C LEU A 150 -13.75 3.34 -6.50
N GLY A 151 -14.66 3.76 -5.63
CA GLY A 151 -14.49 4.95 -4.79
C GLY A 151 -13.34 4.79 -3.81
N LEU A 152 -13.29 3.69 -3.06
CA LEU A 152 -12.20 3.45 -2.10
C LEU A 152 -10.84 3.33 -2.78
N THR A 153 -10.75 2.60 -3.89
CA THR A 153 -9.48 2.48 -4.63
C THR A 153 -9.04 3.80 -5.24
N TRP A 154 -9.98 4.65 -5.66
CA TRP A 154 -9.68 6.01 -6.11
C TRP A 154 -9.06 6.85 -5.01
N PHE A 155 -9.67 6.90 -3.82
CA PHE A 155 -9.14 7.66 -2.68
C PHE A 155 -7.85 7.06 -2.12
N TYR A 156 -7.76 5.73 -2.02
CA TYR A 156 -6.54 5.04 -1.57
C TYR A 156 -5.32 5.40 -2.43
N SER A 157 -5.49 5.54 -3.75
CA SER A 157 -4.41 5.98 -4.64
C SER A 157 -3.78 7.32 -4.24
N ARG A 158 -4.52 8.17 -3.51
CA ARG A 158 -4.04 9.48 -3.04
C ARG A 158 -3.12 9.40 -1.82
N TRP A 159 -3.31 8.37 -1.01
CA TRP A 159 -2.58 8.16 0.25
C TRP A 159 -1.61 6.99 0.20
N ILE A 160 -1.51 6.31 -0.94
CA ILE A 160 -0.70 5.09 -1.09
C ILE A 160 0.76 5.26 -0.68
N VAL A 161 1.36 6.43 -0.94
CA VAL A 161 2.76 6.74 -0.59
C VAL A 161 2.88 7.54 0.71
N ALA A 162 1.81 7.75 1.49
CA ALA A 162 1.83 8.68 2.63
C ALA A 162 2.88 8.40 3.72
N GLU A 163 3.40 7.18 3.82
CA GLU A 163 4.49 6.84 4.75
C GLU A 163 5.90 7.14 4.19
N VAL A 164 6.05 7.22 2.87
CA VAL A 164 7.36 7.35 2.21
C VAL A 164 7.98 8.74 2.38
N PRO A 165 7.25 9.87 2.19
CA PRO A 165 7.80 11.18 2.45
C PRO A 165 8.30 11.30 3.89
N LEU A 166 7.56 10.80 4.89
CA LEU A 166 7.97 10.85 6.30
C LEU A 166 9.26 10.07 6.56
N ALA A 167 9.44 8.96 5.83
CA ALA A 167 10.61 8.12 5.95
C ALA A 167 11.85 8.68 5.24
N VAL A 168 11.66 9.46 4.18
CA VAL A 168 12.76 9.92 3.30
C VAL A 168 13.13 11.37 3.55
N GLU A 169 12.16 12.27 3.74
CA GLU A 169 12.38 13.72 3.86
C GLU A 169 12.74 14.12 5.31
N GLU A 170 13.71 15.01 5.48
CA GLU A 170 14.31 15.30 6.79
C GLU A 170 13.50 16.28 7.66
N ASN A 171 12.58 17.05 7.09
CA ASN A 171 11.90 18.14 7.81
C ASN A 171 10.38 18.13 7.62
N ILE A 172 9.77 16.94 7.65
CA ILE A 172 8.31 16.83 7.56
C ILE A 172 7.72 16.02 8.71
N ASN A 173 6.53 16.41 9.15
CA ASN A 173 5.74 15.67 10.12
C ASN A 173 4.72 14.72 9.46
N GLY A 174 4.02 13.92 10.27
CA GLY A 174 3.06 12.93 9.75
C GLY A 174 1.91 13.53 8.93
N GLY A 175 1.36 14.68 9.37
CA GLY A 175 0.26 15.34 8.65
C GLY A 175 0.71 15.90 7.30
N GLU A 176 1.88 16.54 7.28
CA GLU A 176 2.53 17.02 6.06
C GLU A 176 2.81 15.88 5.08
N SER A 177 3.26 14.72 5.58
CA SER A 177 3.51 13.55 4.73
C SER A 177 2.25 13.04 4.02
N VAL A 178 1.10 13.06 4.70
CA VAL A 178 -0.19 12.70 4.10
C VAL A 178 -0.61 13.72 3.04
N ALA A 179 -0.49 15.02 3.34
CA ALA A 179 -0.79 16.09 2.39
C ALA A 179 0.14 16.04 1.16
N ARG A 180 1.42 15.73 1.39
CA ARG A 180 2.44 15.53 0.36
C ARG A 180 2.07 14.39 -0.58
N SER A 181 1.64 13.25 -0.04
CA SER A 181 1.16 12.12 -0.84
C SER A 181 -0.02 12.52 -1.73
N TRP A 182 -0.99 13.26 -1.18
CA TRP A 182 -2.13 13.74 -1.97
C TRP A 182 -1.69 14.65 -3.13
N GLU A 183 -0.82 15.61 -2.85
CA GLU A 183 -0.32 16.56 -3.83
C GLU A 183 0.45 15.88 -4.97
N LEU A 184 1.31 14.92 -4.66
CA LEU A 184 2.09 14.18 -5.66
C LEU A 184 1.22 13.28 -6.55
N THR A 185 0.19 12.65 -5.98
CA THR A 185 -0.65 11.66 -6.66
C THR A 185 -1.81 12.26 -7.46
N LYS A 186 -2.18 13.53 -7.22
CA LYS A 186 -3.44 14.10 -7.77
C LYS A 186 -3.62 14.06 -9.29
N ALA A 187 -2.54 14.15 -10.06
CA ALA A 187 -2.56 14.17 -11.52
C ALA A 187 -2.30 12.79 -12.15
N SER A 188 -2.07 11.74 -11.35
CA SER A 188 -1.63 10.42 -11.83
C SER A 188 -2.44 9.24 -11.29
N VAL A 189 -3.67 9.49 -10.82
CA VAL A 189 -4.55 8.50 -10.18
C VAL A 189 -4.72 7.23 -11.00
N LEU A 190 -5.16 7.34 -12.27
CA LEU A 190 -5.41 6.18 -13.13
C LEU A 190 -4.16 5.32 -13.33
N ARG A 191 -3.00 5.97 -13.46
CA ARG A 191 -1.71 5.28 -13.59
C ARG A 191 -1.32 4.58 -12.29
N ILE A 192 -1.52 5.23 -11.13
CA ILE A 192 -1.29 4.61 -9.82
C ILE A 192 -2.22 3.41 -9.64
N GLN A 193 -3.49 3.51 -10.01
CA GLN A 193 -4.43 2.40 -9.99
C GLN A 193 -3.97 1.25 -10.87
N GLY A 194 -3.47 1.53 -12.08
CA GLY A 194 -2.85 0.51 -12.94
C GLY A 194 -1.67 -0.19 -12.27
N VAL A 195 -0.77 0.57 -11.61
CA VAL A 195 0.36 -0.01 -10.86
C VAL A 195 -0.11 -0.87 -9.71
N VAL A 196 -1.07 -0.39 -8.92
CA VAL A 196 -1.66 -1.12 -7.80
C VAL A 196 -2.34 -2.40 -8.27
N LEU A 197 -3.04 -2.35 -9.41
CA LEU A 197 -3.71 -3.50 -9.99
C LEU A 197 -2.72 -4.58 -10.42
N VAL A 198 -1.65 -4.19 -11.12
CA VAL A 198 -0.58 -5.13 -11.51
C VAL A 198 0.10 -5.70 -10.26
N ALA A 199 0.41 -4.86 -9.27
CA ALA A 199 0.98 -5.29 -8.00
C ALA A 199 0.05 -6.27 -7.24
N PHE A 200 -1.25 -6.01 -7.25
CA PHE A 200 -2.25 -6.91 -6.68
C PHE A 200 -2.19 -8.29 -7.34
N PHE A 201 -2.19 -8.37 -8.67
CA PHE A 201 -2.06 -9.64 -9.40
C PHE A 201 -0.75 -10.37 -9.09
N VAL A 202 0.36 -9.66 -8.92
CA VAL A 202 1.65 -10.27 -8.53
C VAL A 202 1.55 -10.92 -7.14
N THR A 203 0.85 -10.30 -6.20
CA THR A 203 0.69 -10.84 -4.83
C THR A 203 -0.42 -11.88 -4.69
N LEU A 204 -1.35 -11.95 -5.65
CA LEU A 204 -2.58 -12.75 -5.56
C LEU A 204 -2.30 -14.25 -5.32
N PRO A 205 -1.39 -14.93 -6.03
CA PRO A 205 -1.13 -16.36 -5.79
C PRO A 205 -0.71 -16.64 -4.35
N LEU A 206 0.10 -15.75 -3.77
CA LEU A 206 0.59 -15.88 -2.42
C LEU A 206 -0.51 -15.64 -1.38
N VAL A 207 -1.35 -14.62 -1.58
CA VAL A 207 -2.52 -14.37 -0.74
C VAL A 207 -3.49 -15.55 -0.80
N PHE A 208 -3.71 -16.11 -1.99
CA PHE A 208 -4.60 -17.25 -2.19
C PHE A 208 -4.16 -18.49 -1.43
N VAL A 209 -2.88 -18.86 -1.55
CA VAL A 209 -2.33 -20.03 -0.86
C VAL A 209 -2.27 -19.84 0.65
N LEU A 210 -1.86 -18.66 1.12
CA LEU A 210 -1.56 -18.46 2.54
C LEU A 210 -2.76 -17.96 3.37
N ASN A 211 -3.79 -17.38 2.75
CA ASN A 211 -4.94 -16.82 3.46
C ASN A 211 -6.26 -17.46 3.03
N TYR A 212 -6.57 -17.49 1.73
CA TYR A 212 -7.88 -17.93 1.26
C TYR A 212 -8.06 -19.46 1.33
N ILE A 213 -7.10 -20.25 0.86
CA ILE A 213 -7.19 -21.72 0.90
C ILE A 213 -7.40 -22.25 2.33
N PRO A 214 -6.60 -21.87 3.35
CA PRO A 214 -6.82 -22.30 4.72
C PRO A 214 -8.21 -21.92 5.25
N SER A 215 -8.68 -20.71 4.91
CA SER A 215 -10.01 -20.21 5.32
C SER A 215 -11.17 -21.03 4.72
N LEU A 216 -11.02 -21.59 3.51
CA LEU A 216 -12.05 -22.45 2.92
C LEU A 216 -12.25 -23.75 3.69
N PHE A 217 -11.19 -24.30 4.29
CA PHE A 217 -11.31 -25.48 5.15
C PHE A 217 -12.07 -25.18 6.44
N LEU A 218 -11.90 -23.98 7.00
CA LEU A 218 -12.61 -23.56 8.22
C LEU A 218 -14.13 -23.50 8.03
N ILE A 219 -14.63 -23.16 6.84
CA ILE A 219 -16.07 -23.09 6.55
C ILE A 219 -16.75 -24.46 6.72
N LYS A 220 -16.01 -25.55 6.50
CA LYS A 220 -16.54 -26.92 6.58
C LYS A 220 -16.40 -27.54 7.97
N LEU A 221 -15.75 -26.86 8.91
CA LEU A 221 -15.45 -27.39 10.24
C LEU A 221 -16.37 -26.76 11.29
N GLU A 222 -16.83 -27.58 12.23
CA GLU A 222 -17.64 -27.09 13.34
C GLU A 222 -16.77 -26.27 14.32
N PRO A 223 -17.19 -25.03 14.66
CA PRO A 223 -16.48 -24.20 15.63
C PRO A 223 -16.38 -24.90 17.00
N GLY A 224 -15.23 -24.78 17.65
CA GLY A 224 -14.98 -25.35 18.98
C GLY A 224 -14.39 -26.77 18.99
N THR A 225 -14.28 -27.43 17.83
CA THR A 225 -13.59 -28.72 17.72
C THR A 225 -12.07 -28.56 17.75
N VAL A 226 -11.34 -29.60 18.18
CA VAL A 226 -9.86 -29.61 18.18
C VAL A 226 -9.31 -29.40 16.76
N ILE A 227 -9.93 -30.02 15.77
CA ILE A 227 -9.54 -29.91 14.36
C ILE A 227 -9.71 -28.47 13.87
N TYR A 228 -10.82 -27.80 14.22
CA TYR A 228 -11.02 -26.39 13.92
C TYR A 228 -9.89 -25.53 14.51
N GLY A 229 -9.52 -25.76 15.78
CA GLY A 229 -8.42 -25.04 16.43
C GLY A 229 -7.08 -25.21 15.72
N ILE A 230 -6.74 -26.42 15.27
CA ILE A 230 -5.52 -26.71 14.51
C ILE A 230 -5.52 -25.96 13.17
N VAL A 231 -6.59 -26.07 12.39
CA VAL A 231 -6.70 -25.42 11.07
C VAL A 231 -6.70 -23.90 11.23
N TYR A 232 -7.34 -23.37 12.27
CA TYR A 232 -7.33 -21.96 12.59
C TYR A 232 -5.91 -21.48 12.90
N PHE A 233 -5.17 -22.20 13.74
CA PHE A 233 -3.78 -21.88 14.06
C PHE A 233 -2.89 -21.90 12.81
N ILE A 234 -3.03 -22.92 11.95
CA ILE A 234 -2.33 -22.98 10.65
C ILE A 234 -2.69 -21.77 9.78
N SER A 235 -3.95 -21.37 9.74
CA SER A 235 -4.42 -20.21 8.97
C SER A 235 -3.79 -18.90 9.49
N VAL A 236 -3.68 -18.74 10.81
CA VAL A 236 -3.02 -17.60 11.44
C VAL A 236 -1.53 -17.57 11.09
N ILE A 237 -0.82 -18.69 11.21
CA ILE A 237 0.60 -18.80 10.82
C ILE A 237 0.78 -18.51 9.32
N GLY A 238 -0.07 -19.07 8.48
CA GLY A 238 -0.09 -18.81 7.03
C GLY A 238 -0.24 -17.33 6.73
N SER A 239 -1.20 -16.67 7.39
CA SER A 239 -1.42 -15.22 7.24
C SER A 239 -0.20 -14.40 7.66
N LEU A 240 0.43 -14.74 8.79
CA LEU A 240 1.67 -14.08 9.26
C LEU A 240 2.81 -14.24 8.25
N VAL A 241 3.05 -15.46 7.76
CA VAL A 241 4.07 -15.73 6.73
C VAL A 241 3.75 -14.94 5.45
N GLY A 242 2.48 -14.88 5.06
CA GLY A 242 2.04 -14.10 3.91
C GLY A 242 2.35 -12.62 4.07
N GLY A 243 2.04 -12.04 5.22
CA GLY A 243 2.37 -10.65 5.54
C GLY A 243 3.86 -10.35 5.44
N VAL A 244 4.70 -11.22 6.02
CA VAL A 244 6.17 -11.08 5.98
C VAL A 244 6.72 -11.11 4.55
N LEU A 245 6.17 -11.97 3.69
CA LEU A 245 6.61 -12.10 2.29
C LEU A 245 6.11 -10.95 1.40
N ILE A 246 4.91 -10.41 1.69
CA ILE A 246 4.22 -9.42 0.85
C ILE A 246 4.63 -7.99 1.20
N MET A 247 4.85 -7.69 2.49
CA MET A 247 5.16 -6.34 2.97
C MET A 247 6.36 -5.70 2.24
N PRO A 248 7.53 -6.35 2.11
CA PRO A 248 8.68 -5.78 1.39
C PRO A 248 8.38 -5.32 -0.03
N PHE A 249 7.58 -6.10 -0.76
CA PHE A 249 7.22 -5.80 -2.13
C PHE A 249 6.41 -4.49 -2.21
N TRP A 250 5.40 -4.33 -1.33
CA TRP A 250 4.62 -3.09 -1.28
C TRP A 250 5.47 -1.87 -0.88
N GLN A 251 6.40 -2.04 0.07
CA GLN A 251 7.25 -0.94 0.52
C GLN A 251 8.27 -0.52 -0.56
N ALA A 252 8.83 -1.47 -1.31
CA ALA A 252 9.64 -1.18 -2.50
C ALA A 252 8.82 -0.51 -3.60
N LEU A 253 7.59 -0.98 -3.86
CA LEU A 253 6.69 -0.38 -4.84
C LEU A 253 6.36 1.08 -4.52
N LYS A 254 6.05 1.36 -3.25
CA LYS A 254 5.78 2.73 -2.77
C LYS A 254 7.00 3.64 -2.94
N ALA A 255 8.22 3.13 -2.69
CA ALA A 255 9.45 3.89 -2.90
C ALA A 255 9.66 4.23 -4.39
N VAL A 256 9.48 3.26 -5.30
CA VAL A 256 9.57 3.48 -6.75
C VAL A 256 8.51 4.48 -7.22
N LEU A 257 7.26 4.32 -6.77
CA LEU A 257 6.17 5.25 -7.08
C LEU A 257 6.49 6.66 -6.61
N TYR A 258 6.97 6.83 -5.38
CA TYR A 258 7.32 8.13 -4.83
C TYR A 258 8.45 8.81 -5.63
N LEU A 259 9.50 8.06 -6.00
CA LEU A 259 10.56 8.57 -6.87
C LEU A 259 10.04 9.00 -8.24
N ASP A 260 9.20 8.19 -8.89
CA ASP A 260 8.61 8.52 -10.19
C ASP A 260 7.71 9.76 -10.11
N LEU A 261 6.91 9.88 -9.05
CA LEU A 261 6.05 11.06 -8.83
C LEU A 261 6.88 12.33 -8.64
N ARG A 262 7.95 12.29 -7.82
CA ARG A 262 8.83 13.44 -7.61
C ARG A 262 9.64 13.80 -8.86
N THR A 263 10.07 12.81 -9.61
CA THR A 263 10.77 13.05 -10.89
C THR A 263 9.87 13.81 -11.87
N ARG A 264 8.58 13.48 -11.92
CA ARG A 264 7.60 14.15 -12.80
C ARG A 264 7.15 15.52 -12.32
N ARG A 265 6.92 15.66 -11.02
CA ARG A 265 6.33 16.86 -10.42
C ARG A 265 7.37 17.93 -10.11
N GLU A 266 8.58 17.50 -9.76
CA GLU A 266 9.59 18.34 -9.12
C GLU A 266 10.92 18.32 -9.87
N GLY A 267 11.03 17.51 -10.93
CA GLY A 267 12.27 17.40 -11.70
C GLY A 267 13.43 16.81 -10.88
N LEU A 268 13.16 15.98 -9.86
CA LEU A 268 14.19 15.39 -8.99
C LEU A 268 15.32 14.69 -9.79
N GLY A 269 14.99 14.09 -10.93
CA GLY A 269 15.98 13.49 -11.83
C GLY A 269 17.01 14.47 -12.40
N LEU A 270 16.71 15.78 -12.44
CA LEU A 270 17.65 16.83 -12.82
C LEU A 270 18.58 17.19 -11.64
N GLN A 271 18.03 17.23 -10.42
CA GLN A 271 18.79 17.53 -9.20
C GLN A 271 19.85 16.46 -8.91
N LEU A 272 19.52 15.18 -9.12
CA LEU A 272 20.45 14.07 -8.93
C LEU A 272 21.59 14.03 -9.96
N ARG A 273 21.47 14.75 -11.08
CA ARG A 273 22.52 14.85 -12.12
C ARG A 273 23.45 16.04 -11.93
N GLN A 274 23.05 17.03 -11.14
CA GLN A 274 23.90 18.17 -10.84
C GLN A 274 24.93 17.73 -9.79
N PRO A 275 26.24 17.89 -10.04
CA PRO A 275 27.23 17.68 -8.99
C PRO A 275 26.95 18.65 -7.84
N PRO A 276 27.23 18.27 -6.57
CA PRO A 276 27.03 19.18 -5.45
C PRO A 276 27.78 20.48 -5.75
N THR A 277 27.07 21.59 -5.74
CA THR A 277 27.68 22.93 -5.84
C THR A 277 28.70 23.02 -4.71
N GLN A 278 29.99 23.00 -5.07
CA GLN A 278 31.02 23.42 -4.15
C GLN A 278 30.78 24.90 -3.88
N ASP A 279 30.09 25.19 -2.79
CA ASP A 279 30.10 26.52 -2.20
C ASP A 279 31.53 26.80 -1.77
N PHE A 280 32.29 27.44 -2.65
CA PHE A 280 33.50 28.15 -2.28
C PHE A 280 33.06 29.37 -1.47
N ARG A 281 33.09 29.25 -0.15
CA ARG A 281 33.18 30.37 0.78
C ARG A 281 34.17 30.06 1.87
#